data_AF-A0A5B6WNU4-F1
#
_entry.id   AF-A0A5B6WNU4-F1
#
_cell.length_a   1.000
_cell.length_b   1.000
_cell.length_c   1.000
_cell.angle_alpha   90.00
_cell.angle_beta   90.00
_cell.angle_gamma   90.00
#
_symmetry.space_group_name_H-M   'P 1'
#
loop_
_entity.id
_entity.type
_entity.pdbx_description
1 polymer ?
#
loop_
_entity_poly.entity_id
_entity_poly.type
_entity_poly.pdbx_seq_one_letter_code
_entity_poly.pdbx_strand_id
1 'polypeptide(L)'
;MGSQEPKTVTINVTGFKKFQGIAHNPTETIVNNLKNFVESKGLLPAGVTLRSCTVLETAGNGALPVLLKVLESGISGIDTKNEHVIWLHLGVDGGARKFTLEQQAVNEASFFCPDELGWQPMVDYGCSSFNLSKCFSVTLLISISLCLLFTFGVCSDSPLLPTMGESPGNDRNLCRAYCHLTTCSVEAILRFLKNKGYAATTSNDAGLFICNYVYYHSLRFAEQKGHKSLFVHVPLFSTINEETQMQFVASLLEAIASTC
;
A
#
# COMPACT_ATOMS: atom_id res chain seq x y z
N MET A 1 -7.86 -34.80 22.46
CA MET A 1 -8.17 -33.49 21.85
C MET A 1 -6.85 -32.74 21.77
N GLY A 2 -6.25 -32.64 20.59
CA GLY A 2 -5.02 -31.86 20.44
C GLY A 2 -5.37 -30.39 20.54
N SER A 3 -4.95 -29.73 21.61
CA SER A 3 -4.93 -28.28 21.69
C SER A 3 -4.04 -27.79 20.56
N GLN A 4 -4.61 -27.18 19.50
CA GLN A 4 -3.79 -26.43 18.57
C GLN A 4 -3.16 -25.30 19.38
N GLU A 5 -1.83 -25.28 19.43
CA GLU A 5 -1.12 -24.15 20.01
C GLU A 5 -1.56 -22.87 19.28
N PRO A 6 -1.71 -21.74 19.98
CA PRO A 6 -2.13 -20.49 19.35
C PRO A 6 -1.14 -20.15 18.24
N LYS A 7 -1.63 -19.98 17.01
CA LYS A 7 -0.78 -19.58 15.89
C LYS A 7 -0.23 -18.19 16.15
N THR A 8 1.09 -18.05 16.11
CA THR A 8 1.76 -16.77 16.32
C THR A 8 1.61 -15.91 15.07
N VAL A 9 1.27 -14.63 15.24
CA VAL A 9 1.14 -13.67 14.15
C VAL A 9 2.35 -12.75 14.15
N THR A 10 3.08 -12.75 13.03
CA THR A 10 4.25 -11.89 12.83
C THR A 10 3.88 -10.77 11.87
N ILE A 11 4.00 -9.52 12.32
CA ILE A 11 3.61 -8.34 11.53
C ILE A 11 4.87 -7.57 11.14
N ASN A 12 4.98 -7.25 9.84
CA ASN A 12 5.97 -6.36 9.28
C ASN A 12 5.25 -5.09 8.82
N VAL A 13 5.67 -3.93 9.32
CA VAL A 13 5.02 -2.66 9.01
C VAL A 13 5.91 -1.84 8.08
N THR A 14 5.33 -1.28 7.03
CA THR A 14 6.03 -0.28 6.22
C THR A 14 5.26 1.03 6.13
N GLY A 15 6.01 2.10 5.90
CA GLY A 15 5.51 3.43 5.59
C GLY A 15 6.32 4.02 4.46
N PHE A 16 6.07 5.28 4.13
CA PHE A 16 6.76 5.95 3.04
C PHE A 16 7.46 7.21 3.55
N LYS A 17 8.62 7.51 2.97
CA LYS A 17 9.29 8.80 3.16
C LYS A 17 8.39 9.96 2.69
N LYS A 18 8.79 11.18 3.01
CA LYS A 18 8.19 12.37 2.41
C LYS A 18 8.34 12.41 0.88
N PHE A 19 7.34 13.01 0.22
CA PHE A 19 7.34 13.30 -1.21
C PHE A 19 7.22 14.81 -1.47
N GLN A 20 7.53 15.25 -2.70
CA GLN A 20 7.68 16.65 -3.12
C GLN A 20 6.61 17.57 -2.53
N GLY A 21 7.06 18.64 -1.86
CA GLY A 21 6.19 19.67 -1.29
C GLY A 21 5.57 19.36 0.08
N ILE A 22 5.67 18.11 0.57
CA ILE A 22 5.23 17.75 1.92
C ILE A 22 6.44 17.68 2.86
N ALA A 23 6.49 18.57 3.85
CA ALA A 23 7.60 18.60 4.81
C ALA A 23 7.68 17.33 5.68
N HIS A 24 6.52 16.71 5.97
CA HIS A 24 6.38 15.56 6.85
C HIS A 24 5.31 14.58 6.35
N ASN A 25 5.71 13.33 6.06
CA ASN A 25 4.77 12.24 5.81
C ASN A 25 4.39 11.57 7.15
N PRO A 26 3.11 11.57 7.56
CA PRO A 26 2.68 10.91 8.79
C PRO A 26 3.17 9.46 8.93
N THR A 27 3.21 8.72 7.82
CA THR A 27 3.57 7.29 7.83
C THR A 27 5.05 7.06 8.13
N GLU A 28 5.94 7.97 7.74
CA GLU A 28 7.36 7.94 8.11
C GLU A 28 7.52 8.06 9.63
N THR A 29 6.88 9.07 10.22
CA THR A 29 6.90 9.30 11.68
C THR A 29 6.31 8.11 12.43
N ILE A 30 5.14 7.63 12.00
CA ILE A 30 4.46 6.50 12.65
C ILE A 30 5.38 5.27 12.65
N VAL A 31 5.94 4.90 11.50
CA VAL A 31 6.73 3.68 11.37
C VAL A 31 8.04 3.76 12.14
N ASN A 32 8.71 4.91 12.15
CA ASN A 32 9.93 5.11 12.94
C ASN A 32 9.69 4.99 14.45
N ASN A 33 8.51 5.40 14.93
CA ASN A 33 8.20 5.47 16.35
C ASN A 33 7.40 4.25 16.85
N LEU A 34 6.81 3.44 15.96
CA LEU A 34 5.83 2.42 16.29
C LEU A 34 6.35 1.40 17.30
N LYS A 35 7.56 0.85 17.07
CA LYS A 35 8.15 -0.17 17.93
C LYS A 35 8.28 0.30 19.38
N ASN A 36 8.90 1.46 19.58
CA ASN A 36 9.07 2.06 20.91
C ASN A 36 7.71 2.38 21.54
N PHE A 37 6.75 2.86 20.75
CA PHE A 37 5.42 3.21 21.24
C PHE A 37 4.64 2.00 21.75
N VAL A 38 4.63 0.88 21.01
CA VAL A 38 3.88 -0.31 21.42
C VAL A 38 4.57 -1.06 22.57
N GLU A 39 5.90 -1.07 22.61
CA GLU A 39 6.68 -1.68 23.69
C GLU A 39 6.54 -0.89 24.99
N SER A 40 6.71 0.44 24.96
CA SER A 40 6.64 1.30 26.15
C SER A 40 5.25 1.31 26.79
N LYS A 41 4.19 1.15 25.99
CA LYS A 41 2.79 1.13 26.47
C LYS A 41 2.24 -0.28 26.69
N GLY A 42 3.00 -1.34 26.37
CA GLY A 42 2.54 -2.72 26.48
C GLY A 42 1.31 -3.03 25.62
N LEU A 43 1.23 -2.44 24.41
CA LEU A 43 0.06 -2.50 23.53
C LEU A 43 0.07 -3.67 22.53
N LEU A 44 1.15 -4.47 22.48
CA LEU A 44 1.16 -5.68 21.66
C LEU A 44 0.42 -6.81 22.39
N PRO A 45 -0.62 -7.42 21.79
CA PRO A 45 -1.31 -8.54 22.41
C PRO A 45 -0.44 -9.80 22.41
N ALA A 46 -0.77 -10.75 23.28
CA ALA A 46 -0.07 -12.03 23.37
C ALA A 46 -0.14 -12.79 22.04
N GLY A 47 0.99 -13.36 21.61
CA GLY A 47 1.08 -14.09 20.34
C GLY A 47 1.31 -13.21 19.11
N VAL A 48 1.53 -11.90 19.28
CA VAL A 48 1.89 -10.99 18.18
C VAL A 48 3.34 -10.55 18.30
N THR A 49 4.08 -10.67 17.20
CA THR A 49 5.43 -10.16 17.07
C THR A 49 5.47 -9.06 16.03
N LEU A 50 5.78 -7.83 16.43
CA LEU A 50 6.14 -6.75 15.51
C LEU A 50 7.59 -6.95 15.07
N ARG A 51 7.80 -7.61 13.92
CA ARG A 51 9.13 -8.04 13.47
C ARG A 51 9.95 -6.90 12.90
N SER A 52 9.35 -6.07 12.05
CA SER A 52 10.06 -4.97 11.40
C SER A 52 9.17 -3.75 11.18
N CYS A 53 9.80 -2.58 11.20
CA CYS A 53 9.23 -1.30 10.82
C CYS A 53 10.18 -0.67 9.80
N THR A 54 9.77 -0.58 8.53
CA THR A 54 10.64 -0.12 7.43
C THR A 54 10.01 1.05 6.69
N VAL A 55 10.75 2.14 6.51
CA VAL A 55 10.32 3.26 5.68
C VAL A 55 10.84 3.06 4.26
N LEU A 56 9.92 3.05 3.28
CA LEU A 56 10.22 2.93 1.86
C LEU A 56 10.41 4.30 1.22
N GLU A 57 11.24 4.38 0.18
CA GLU A 57 11.33 5.58 -0.66
C GLU A 57 9.99 5.81 -1.40
N THR A 58 9.60 7.06 -1.60
CA THR A 58 8.44 7.45 -2.43
C THR A 58 8.81 7.49 -3.91
N ALA A 59 9.50 6.45 -4.37
CA ALA A 59 9.89 6.27 -5.76
C ALA A 59 9.59 4.83 -6.18
N GLY A 60 8.78 4.59 -7.22
CA GLY A 60 8.34 3.28 -7.66
C GLY A 60 9.47 2.31 -7.98
N ASN A 61 10.35 2.68 -8.92
CA ASN A 61 11.52 1.86 -9.24
C ASN A 61 12.52 1.76 -8.08
N GLY A 62 12.58 2.78 -7.20
CA GLY A 62 13.43 2.75 -6.01
C GLY A 62 12.87 1.88 -4.88
N ALA A 63 11.54 1.80 -4.75
CA ALA A 63 10.84 1.14 -3.68
C ALA A 63 10.70 -0.35 -3.91
N LEU A 64 10.54 -0.81 -5.16
CA LEU A 64 10.31 -2.23 -5.44
C LEU A 64 11.46 -3.15 -4.95
N PRO A 65 12.74 -2.88 -5.24
CA PRO A 65 13.83 -3.73 -4.75
C PRO A 65 13.89 -3.78 -3.22
N VAL A 66 13.66 -2.64 -2.56
CA VAL A 66 13.63 -2.55 -1.10
C VAL A 66 12.42 -3.29 -0.54
N LEU A 67 11.25 -3.15 -1.16
CA LEU A 67 10.03 -3.86 -0.81
C LEU A 67 10.25 -5.37 -0.90
N LEU A 68 10.75 -5.88 -2.02
CA LEU A 68 11.00 -7.32 -2.20
C LEU A 68 11.95 -7.86 -1.12
N LYS A 69 13.01 -7.12 -0.79
CA LYS A 69 13.91 -7.47 0.31
C LYS A 69 13.20 -7.50 1.67
N VAL A 70 12.31 -6.55 1.93
CA VAL A 70 11.48 -6.52 3.16
C VAL A 70 10.51 -7.71 3.20
N LEU A 71 9.89 -8.06 2.08
CA LEU A 71 8.99 -9.21 1.97
C LEU A 71 9.74 -10.53 2.22
N GLU A 72 10.89 -10.72 1.57
CA GLU A 72 11.72 -11.92 1.73
C GLU A 72 12.29 -12.05 3.14
N SER A 73 12.82 -10.98 3.72
CA SER A 73 13.28 -10.99 5.12
C SER A 73 12.14 -11.23 6.09
N GLY A 74 10.93 -10.77 5.76
CA GLY A 74 9.72 -10.99 6.53
C GLY A 74 9.37 -12.45 6.76
N ILE A 75 9.71 -13.35 5.82
CA ILE A 75 9.50 -14.81 5.92
C ILE A 75 10.77 -15.59 6.30
N SER A 76 11.93 -14.94 6.34
CA SER A 76 13.19 -15.63 6.65
C SER A 76 13.17 -16.18 8.08
N GLY A 77 13.49 -17.47 8.22
CA GLY A 77 13.57 -18.17 9.51
C GLY A 77 12.23 -18.42 10.21
N ILE A 78 11.09 -18.28 9.52
CA ILE A 78 9.75 -18.51 10.07
C ILE A 78 9.29 -19.95 9.83
N ASP A 79 8.63 -20.56 10.83
CA ASP A 79 7.95 -21.86 10.65
C ASP A 79 6.58 -21.65 9.97
N THR A 80 6.54 -21.87 8.65
CA THR A 80 5.34 -21.67 7.82
C THR A 80 4.14 -22.53 8.20
N LYS A 81 4.30 -23.53 9.07
CA LYS A 81 3.18 -24.34 9.57
C LYS A 81 2.46 -23.70 10.76
N ASN A 82 3.18 -22.94 11.57
CA ASN A 82 2.72 -22.45 12.88
C ASN A 82 2.66 -20.92 12.98
N GLU A 83 3.27 -20.21 12.03
CA GLU A 83 3.35 -18.75 12.03
C GLU A 83 2.67 -18.14 10.79
N HIS A 84 1.89 -17.09 11.02
CA HIS A 84 1.30 -16.29 9.96
C HIS A 84 2.01 -14.94 9.85
N VAL A 85 2.60 -14.67 8.67
CA VAL A 85 3.19 -13.38 8.36
C VAL A 85 2.15 -12.46 7.75
N ILE A 86 2.11 -11.22 8.24
CA ILE A 86 1.26 -10.17 7.71
C ILE A 86 2.12 -8.95 7.41
N TRP A 87 2.06 -8.46 6.17
CA TRP A 87 2.63 -7.16 5.82
C TRP A 87 1.55 -6.10 5.92
N LEU A 88 1.77 -5.10 6.78
CA LEU A 88 0.93 -3.93 6.91
C LEU A 88 1.65 -2.74 6.28
N HIS A 89 1.04 -2.15 5.27
CA HIS A 89 1.57 -0.98 4.60
C HIS A 89 0.73 0.24 4.95
N LEU A 90 1.38 1.34 5.34
CA LEU A 90 0.74 2.62 5.64
C LEU A 90 1.07 3.62 4.54
N GLY A 91 0.05 4.24 3.95
CA GLY A 91 0.19 5.35 3.01
C GLY A 91 -0.51 6.60 3.54
N VAL A 92 -0.03 7.79 3.20
CA VAL A 92 -0.75 9.03 3.54
C VAL A 92 -1.74 9.38 2.43
N ASP A 93 -2.96 9.74 2.81
CA ASP A 93 -3.93 10.39 1.93
C ASP A 93 -4.18 11.82 2.46
N GLY A 94 -3.75 12.82 1.69
CA GLY A 94 -3.87 14.23 2.05
C GLY A 94 -5.30 14.75 2.12
N GLY A 95 -6.22 14.13 1.39
CA GLY A 95 -7.65 14.48 1.37
C GLY A 95 -8.48 13.68 2.38
N ALA A 96 -7.92 12.63 2.97
CA ALA A 96 -8.65 11.76 3.89
C ALA A 96 -9.05 12.48 5.18
N ARG A 97 -10.27 12.20 5.64
CA ARG A 97 -10.82 12.63 6.94
C ARG A 97 -11.00 11.49 7.93
N LYS A 98 -10.67 10.28 7.50
CA LYS A 98 -10.84 9.00 8.20
C LYS A 98 -9.77 8.03 7.74
N PHE A 99 -9.52 6.99 8.50
CA PHE A 99 -8.63 5.90 8.10
C PHE A 99 -9.33 5.04 7.04
N THR A 100 -8.59 4.56 6.04
CA THR A 100 -9.15 3.76 4.95
C THR A 100 -8.39 2.46 4.82
N LEU A 101 -9.09 1.33 4.96
CA LEU A 101 -8.54 -0.01 4.74
C LEU A 101 -8.78 -0.42 3.29
N GLU A 102 -7.71 -0.66 2.56
CA GLU A 102 -7.80 -1.07 1.15
C GLU A 102 -8.09 -2.56 1.04
N GLN A 103 -9.10 -2.91 0.24
CA GLN A 103 -9.50 -4.30 0.02
C GLN A 103 -8.77 -4.93 -1.15
N GLN A 104 -8.21 -4.12 -2.05
CA GLN A 104 -7.58 -4.59 -3.28
C GLN A 104 -6.51 -3.63 -3.80
N ALA A 105 -5.69 -4.12 -4.72
CA ALA A 105 -4.78 -3.34 -5.54
C ALA A 105 -4.85 -3.82 -6.99
N VAL A 106 -4.63 -2.91 -7.94
CA VAL A 106 -4.65 -3.19 -9.37
C VAL A 106 -3.24 -3.26 -9.96
N ASN A 107 -3.05 -4.09 -10.98
CA ASN A 107 -1.82 -4.25 -11.75
C ASN A 107 -1.62 -3.08 -12.71
N GLU A 108 -1.69 -1.87 -12.19
CA GLU A 108 -1.62 -0.63 -12.95
C GLU A 108 -0.68 0.35 -12.27
N ALA A 109 0.27 0.87 -13.04
CA ALA A 109 1.17 1.94 -12.62
C ALA A 109 0.94 3.15 -13.56
N SER A 110 -0.21 3.79 -13.44
CA SER A 110 -0.55 5.02 -14.18
C SER A 110 -0.40 6.22 -13.24
N PHE A 111 0.83 6.71 -13.03
CA PHE A 111 1.07 7.72 -12.01
C PHE A 111 0.61 9.10 -12.48
N PHE A 112 -0.24 9.77 -11.70
CA PHE A 112 -0.77 11.09 -12.02
C PHE A 112 0.32 12.19 -12.04
N CYS A 113 1.38 11.99 -11.26
CA CYS A 113 2.56 12.84 -11.23
C CYS A 113 3.82 11.96 -11.16
N PRO A 114 5.01 12.49 -11.51
CA PRO A 114 6.26 11.79 -11.29
C PRO A 114 6.46 11.45 -9.81
N ASP A 115 7.12 10.33 -9.56
CA ASP A 115 7.64 10.00 -8.23
C ASP A 115 8.89 10.84 -7.86
N GLU A 116 9.48 10.60 -6.69
CA GLU A 116 10.66 11.37 -6.24
C GLU A 116 11.89 11.22 -7.13
N LEU A 117 11.97 10.15 -7.93
CA LEU A 117 13.06 9.92 -8.89
C LEU A 117 12.67 10.33 -10.31
N GLY A 118 11.51 10.99 -10.48
CA GLY A 118 11.01 11.45 -11.77
C GLY A 118 10.38 10.35 -12.62
N TRP A 119 10.15 9.14 -12.08
CA TRP A 119 9.46 8.08 -12.80
C TRP A 119 7.96 8.33 -12.80
N GLN A 120 7.39 8.52 -13.99
CA GLN A 120 5.96 8.63 -14.22
C GLN A 120 5.55 7.61 -15.29
N PRO A 121 5.27 6.36 -14.91
CA PRO A 121 4.73 5.38 -15.83
C PRO A 121 3.33 5.84 -16.27
N MET A 122 3.09 5.81 -17.57
CA MET A 122 1.77 5.94 -18.17
C MET A 122 1.47 4.63 -18.88
N VAL A 123 0.32 4.03 -18.61
CA VAL A 123 -0.21 2.99 -19.48
C VAL A 123 -0.62 3.70 -20.77
N ASP A 124 0.12 3.45 -21.86
CA ASP A 124 -0.27 3.91 -23.18
C ASP A 124 -1.50 3.10 -23.62
N TYR A 125 -2.69 3.65 -23.41
CA TYR A 125 -3.94 3.07 -23.89
C TYR A 125 -4.13 3.23 -25.42
N GLY A 126 -3.13 3.73 -26.16
CA GLY A 126 -3.23 3.93 -27.60
C GLY A 126 -4.34 4.91 -27.99
N CYS A 127 -4.70 5.84 -27.12
CA CYS A 127 -5.73 6.85 -27.39
C CYS A 127 -5.06 8.22 -27.58
N SER A 128 -4.64 8.48 -28.81
CA SER A 128 -4.36 9.84 -29.26
C SER A 128 -5.65 10.67 -29.17
N SER A 129 -5.57 11.81 -28.47
CA SER A 129 -6.60 12.86 -28.34
C SER A 129 -7.49 12.81 -27.08
N PHE A 130 -6.96 13.21 -25.92
CA PHE A 130 -7.78 13.90 -24.92
C PHE A 130 -7.30 15.33 -24.72
N ASN A 131 -8.24 16.25 -24.87
CA ASN A 131 -8.02 17.68 -25.01
C ASN A 131 -7.61 18.30 -23.67
N LEU A 132 -6.39 18.86 -23.62
CA LEU A 132 -5.75 19.45 -22.44
C LEU A 132 -6.35 20.82 -22.10
N SER A 133 -7.63 20.89 -21.74
CA SER A 133 -8.32 22.17 -21.45
C SER A 133 -8.96 22.27 -20.07
N LYS A 134 -8.64 21.37 -19.13
CA LYS A 134 -9.14 21.47 -17.74
C LYS A 134 -8.08 21.64 -16.64
N CYS A 135 -6.81 21.84 -16.99
CA CYS A 135 -5.76 22.13 -16.01
C CYS A 135 -5.30 23.59 -16.13
N PHE A 136 -6.17 24.53 -15.78
CA PHE A 136 -5.79 25.91 -15.50
C PHE A 136 -6.03 26.22 -14.03
N SER A 137 -4.97 26.73 -13.38
CA SER A 137 -4.80 27.14 -11.97
C SER A 137 -3.92 26.12 -11.23
N VAL A 138 -2.60 26.16 -11.38
CA VAL A 138 -1.72 27.21 -10.82
C VAL A 138 -0.60 27.56 -11.82
N THR A 139 -0.51 28.83 -12.21
CA THR A 139 0.54 29.34 -13.09
C THR A 139 1.78 29.73 -12.29
N LEU A 140 2.92 29.09 -12.56
CA LEU A 140 4.23 29.75 -12.43
C LEU A 140 5.09 29.39 -13.65
N LEU A 141 5.43 30.42 -14.41
CA LEU A 141 6.18 30.42 -15.67
C LEU A 141 7.61 29.89 -15.49
N ILE A 142 7.98 28.79 -16.17
CA ILE A 142 9.34 28.60 -16.69
C ILE A 142 9.27 27.94 -18.07
N SER A 143 10.13 28.46 -18.95
CA SER A 143 10.16 28.38 -20.41
C SER A 143 10.20 26.98 -21.03
N ILE A 144 9.45 26.84 -22.12
CA ILE A 144 9.57 25.84 -23.18
C ILE A 144 10.93 26.00 -23.87
N SER A 145 11.76 24.96 -23.92
CA SER A 145 12.64 24.67 -25.07
C SER A 145 13.32 23.31 -24.94
N LEU A 146 13.39 22.59 -26.07
CA LEU A 146 14.27 21.45 -26.36
C LEU A 146 14.01 20.11 -25.63
N CYS A 147 13.38 19.16 -26.34
CA CYS A 147 14.13 18.07 -27.01
C CYS A 147 13.17 17.11 -27.70
N LEU A 148 12.96 17.33 -28.99
CA LEU A 148 12.74 16.27 -29.97
C LEU A 148 14.03 15.44 -30.07
N LEU A 149 13.87 14.14 -30.35
CA LEU A 149 14.88 13.08 -30.56
C LEU A 149 15.09 12.16 -29.35
N PHE A 150 14.27 11.11 -29.26
CA PHE A 150 14.83 9.75 -29.15
C PHE A 150 14.02 8.80 -30.04
N THR A 151 14.78 8.14 -30.90
CA THR A 151 14.42 7.13 -31.88
C THR A 151 13.91 5.85 -31.22
N PHE A 152 12.95 5.23 -31.89
CA PHE A 152 12.45 3.86 -31.73
C PHE A 152 13.38 2.90 -30.98
N GLY A 153 13.00 2.56 -29.75
CA GLY A 153 13.41 1.35 -29.06
C GLY A 153 12.19 0.44 -28.94
N VAL A 154 12.14 -0.60 -29.76
CA VAL A 154 11.10 -1.63 -29.72
C VAL A 154 11.31 -2.43 -28.43
N CYS A 155 10.47 -2.23 -27.43
CA CYS A 155 10.32 -3.18 -26.33
C CYS A 155 9.22 -4.17 -26.78
N SER A 156 9.63 -5.16 -27.57
CA SER A 156 8.81 -6.33 -27.84
C SER A 156 8.58 -7.12 -26.54
N ASP A 157 7.34 -7.59 -26.38
CA ASP A 157 6.81 -8.44 -25.30
C ASP A 157 6.06 -7.74 -24.15
N SER A 158 5.21 -6.76 -24.48
CA SER A 158 4.02 -6.46 -23.66
C SER A 158 2.81 -7.20 -24.25
N PRO A 159 2.09 -8.05 -23.49
CA PRO A 159 0.85 -8.64 -23.97
C PRO A 159 -0.14 -7.53 -24.30
N LEU A 160 -0.71 -7.56 -25.52
CA LEU A 160 -1.77 -6.65 -25.93
C LEU A 160 -2.94 -6.79 -24.94
N LEU A 161 -3.21 -5.72 -24.18
CA LEU A 161 -4.40 -5.61 -23.33
C LEU A 161 -5.65 -5.58 -24.23
N PRO A 162 -6.78 -6.20 -23.83
CA PRO A 162 -8.04 -6.06 -24.55
C PRO A 162 -8.52 -4.60 -24.50
N THR A 163 -8.99 -4.11 -25.65
CA THR A 163 -9.60 -2.78 -25.76
C THR A 163 -10.79 -2.64 -24.81
N MET A 164 -10.84 -1.53 -24.07
CA MET A 164 -11.96 -1.13 -23.20
C MET A 164 -13.27 -1.10 -23.99
N GLY A 165 -14.02 -2.19 -23.96
CA GLY A 165 -15.26 -2.36 -24.72
C GLY A 165 -15.96 -3.71 -24.50
N GLU A 166 -15.22 -4.74 -24.09
CA GLU A 166 -15.82 -6.02 -23.71
C GLU A 166 -15.82 -6.15 -22.17
N SER A 167 -17.02 -6.26 -21.59
CA SER A 167 -17.17 -6.66 -20.18
C SER A 167 -16.41 -7.98 -20.00
N PRO A 168 -15.44 -8.07 -19.08
CA PRO A 168 -14.83 -9.35 -18.81
C PRO A 168 -15.94 -10.26 -18.33
N GLY A 169 -16.22 -11.32 -19.10
CA GLY A 169 -17.02 -12.43 -18.62
C GLY A 169 -16.43 -12.93 -17.31
N ASN A 170 -17.23 -13.69 -16.55
CA ASN A 170 -16.99 -14.17 -15.19
C ASN A 170 -15.75 -15.09 -14.99
N ASP A 171 -14.64 -14.78 -15.65
CA ASP A 171 -13.35 -15.46 -15.56
C ASP A 171 -12.55 -14.88 -14.40
N ARG A 172 -12.63 -15.59 -13.26
CA ARG A 172 -11.89 -15.28 -12.04
C ARG A 172 -10.37 -15.26 -12.25
N ASN A 173 -9.85 -15.90 -13.29
CA ASN A 173 -8.41 -15.89 -13.58
C ASN A 173 -7.97 -14.59 -14.24
N LEU A 174 -8.80 -13.99 -15.10
CA LEU A 174 -8.52 -12.71 -15.73
C LEU A 174 -8.53 -11.59 -14.66
N CYS A 175 -9.53 -11.57 -13.78
CA CYS A 175 -9.57 -10.62 -12.66
C CYS A 175 -8.33 -10.71 -11.76
N ARG A 176 -7.80 -11.91 -11.49
CA ARG A 176 -6.58 -12.10 -10.67
C ARG A 176 -5.29 -11.61 -11.35
N ALA A 177 -5.25 -11.56 -12.67
CA ALA A 177 -4.10 -11.01 -13.40
C ALA A 177 -4.05 -9.47 -13.37
N TYR A 178 -5.22 -8.83 -13.14
CA TYR A 178 -5.37 -7.38 -13.12
C TYR A 178 -5.55 -6.80 -11.72
N CYS A 179 -5.99 -7.60 -10.76
CA CYS A 179 -6.30 -7.13 -9.42
C CYS A 179 -6.07 -8.24 -8.38
N HIS A 180 -5.39 -7.90 -7.30
CA HIS A 180 -5.29 -8.77 -6.13
C HIS A 180 -6.16 -8.22 -5.00
N LEU A 181 -6.93 -9.10 -4.37
CA LEU A 181 -7.70 -8.80 -3.16
C LEU A 181 -6.92 -9.29 -1.93
N THR A 182 -7.06 -8.57 -0.82
CA THR A 182 -6.54 -9.06 0.46
C THR A 182 -7.34 -10.25 0.98
N THR A 183 -6.62 -11.17 1.61
CA THR A 183 -7.19 -12.29 2.39
C THR A 183 -7.31 -11.95 3.88
N CYS A 184 -6.97 -10.72 4.28
CA CYS A 184 -7.29 -10.19 5.60
C CYS A 184 -8.80 -10.00 5.74
N SER A 185 -9.32 -10.23 6.95
CA SER A 185 -10.74 -10.06 7.27
C SER A 185 -11.10 -8.57 7.43
N VAL A 186 -11.05 -7.79 6.33
CA VAL A 186 -11.16 -6.31 6.39
C VAL A 186 -12.41 -5.84 7.12
N GLU A 187 -13.55 -6.49 6.91
CA GLU A 187 -14.81 -6.15 7.59
C GLU A 187 -14.73 -6.40 9.12
N ALA A 188 -14.06 -7.47 9.55
CA ALA A 188 -13.86 -7.75 10.97
C ALA A 188 -12.89 -6.74 11.62
N ILE A 189 -11.80 -6.39 10.91
CA ILE A 189 -10.85 -5.35 11.34
C ILE A 189 -11.58 -4.01 11.44
N LEU A 190 -12.37 -3.64 10.43
CA LEU A 190 -13.12 -2.38 10.40
C LEU A 190 -14.09 -2.31 11.59
N ARG A 191 -14.82 -3.38 11.85
CA ARG A 191 -15.74 -3.46 13.00
C ARG A 191 -15.00 -3.30 14.32
N PHE A 192 -13.85 -3.97 14.49
CA PHE A 192 -13.01 -3.84 15.67
C PHE A 192 -12.57 -2.39 15.90
N LEU A 193 -12.08 -1.73 14.85
CA LEU A 193 -11.60 -0.34 14.93
C LEU A 193 -12.75 0.65 15.21
N LYS A 194 -13.91 0.46 14.58
CA LYS A 194 -15.11 1.28 14.84
C LYS A 194 -15.59 1.12 16.28
N ASN A 195 -15.56 -0.10 16.83
CA ASN A 195 -15.91 -0.34 18.23
C ASN A 195 -14.96 0.35 19.21
N LYS A 196 -13.70 0.58 18.82
CA LYS A 196 -12.74 1.41 19.56
C LYS A 196 -12.89 2.91 19.33
N GLY A 197 -13.87 3.35 18.55
CA GLY A 197 -14.19 4.76 18.31
C GLY A 197 -13.43 5.41 17.15
N TYR A 198 -12.68 4.64 16.35
CA TYR A 198 -11.95 5.21 15.21
C TYR A 198 -12.87 5.47 14.02
N ALA A 199 -12.73 6.64 13.41
CA ALA A 199 -13.33 6.95 12.12
C ALA A 199 -12.57 6.18 11.02
N ALA A 200 -13.07 5.00 10.65
CA ALA A 200 -12.48 4.13 9.63
C ALA A 200 -13.52 3.69 8.57
N THR A 201 -13.03 3.39 7.36
CA THR A 201 -13.81 2.89 6.22
C THR A 201 -13.03 1.84 5.44
N THR A 202 -13.68 1.14 4.53
CA THR A 202 -12.99 0.38 3.47
C THR A 202 -12.96 1.15 2.15
N SER A 203 -12.05 0.77 1.26
CA SER A 203 -11.95 1.22 -0.13
C SER A 203 -11.54 0.05 -1.05
N ASN A 204 -11.87 0.17 -2.33
CA ASN A 204 -11.45 -0.75 -3.41
C ASN A 204 -10.44 -0.07 -4.36
N ASP A 205 -9.96 1.11 -3.99
CA ASP A 205 -9.06 1.93 -4.79
C ASP A 205 -7.94 2.43 -3.88
N ALA A 206 -6.78 1.77 -3.99
CA ALA A 206 -5.55 2.15 -3.29
C ALA A 206 -4.82 3.32 -3.98
N GLY A 207 -5.49 3.99 -4.93
CA GLY A 207 -4.97 5.06 -5.77
C GLY A 207 -4.22 4.53 -6.99
N LEU A 208 -3.73 5.45 -7.82
CA LEU A 208 -2.91 5.14 -9.00
C LEU A 208 -1.46 5.57 -8.82
N PHE A 209 -0.98 5.67 -7.57
CA PHE A 209 0.39 6.09 -7.26
C PHE A 209 1.18 4.96 -6.60
N ILE A 210 2.27 5.30 -5.91
CA ILE A 210 3.18 4.34 -5.26
C ILE A 210 2.48 3.38 -4.29
N CYS A 211 1.40 3.82 -3.63
CA CYS A 211 0.63 3.03 -2.68
C CYS A 211 0.07 1.75 -3.34
N ASN A 212 -0.66 1.90 -4.45
CA ASN A 212 -1.22 0.78 -5.20
C ASN A 212 -0.13 -0.13 -5.76
N TYR A 213 0.94 0.45 -6.30
CA TYR A 213 2.06 -0.32 -6.85
C TYR A 213 2.70 -1.24 -5.78
N VAL A 214 3.04 -0.68 -4.61
CA VAL A 214 3.58 -1.46 -3.49
C VAL A 214 2.56 -2.50 -3.00
N TYR A 215 1.29 -2.10 -2.89
CA TYR A 215 0.27 -3.00 -2.36
C TYR A 215 0.02 -4.19 -3.29
N TYR A 216 -0.04 -3.96 -4.60
CA TYR A 216 -0.20 -5.00 -5.61
C TYR A 216 0.93 -6.04 -5.54
N HIS A 217 2.18 -5.58 -5.51
CA HIS A 217 3.34 -6.47 -5.39
C HIS A 217 3.35 -7.24 -4.07
N SER A 218 2.97 -6.60 -2.97
CA SER A 218 2.89 -7.23 -1.65
C SER A 218 1.78 -8.30 -1.58
N LEU A 219 0.59 -8.00 -2.10
CA LEU A 219 -0.52 -8.97 -2.17
C LEU A 219 -0.16 -10.20 -2.99
N ARG A 220 0.44 -9.98 -4.18
CA ARG A 220 0.91 -11.07 -5.04
C ARG A 220 1.94 -11.95 -4.33
N PHE A 221 2.92 -11.35 -3.67
CA PHE A 221 3.94 -12.09 -2.93
C PHE A 221 3.33 -12.86 -1.76
N ALA A 222 2.47 -12.22 -0.98
CA ALA A 222 1.81 -12.81 0.17
C ALA A 222 0.98 -14.04 -0.24
N GLU A 223 0.19 -13.92 -1.31
CA GLU A 223 -0.58 -15.03 -1.86
C GLU A 223 0.32 -16.20 -2.27
N GLN A 224 1.40 -15.94 -3.00
CA GLN A 224 2.35 -16.98 -3.44
C GLN A 224 3.05 -17.70 -2.28
N LYS A 225 3.17 -17.06 -1.12
CA LYS A 225 3.84 -17.60 0.07
C LYS A 225 2.87 -18.09 1.15
N GLY A 226 1.55 -18.01 0.93
CA GLY A 226 0.55 -18.45 1.92
C GLY A 226 0.43 -17.50 3.12
N HIS A 227 0.65 -16.21 2.90
CA HIS A 227 0.66 -15.14 3.90
C HIS A 227 -0.35 -14.04 3.52
N LYS A 228 -0.42 -12.96 4.31
CA LYS A 228 -1.41 -11.89 4.10
C LYS A 228 -0.75 -10.53 3.97
N SER A 229 -1.44 -9.61 3.30
CA SER A 229 -1.00 -8.21 3.17
C SER A 229 -2.19 -7.27 3.23
N LEU A 230 -2.03 -6.15 3.93
CA LEU A 230 -3.04 -5.10 4.07
C LEU A 230 -2.41 -3.73 3.85
N PHE A 231 -3.13 -2.85 3.17
CA PHE A 231 -2.76 -1.45 3.03
C PHE A 231 -3.79 -0.57 3.74
N VAL A 232 -3.30 0.45 4.44
CA VAL A 232 -4.15 1.42 5.13
C VAL A 232 -3.69 2.83 4.80
N HIS A 233 -4.61 3.63 4.26
CA HIS A 233 -4.40 5.07 4.12
C HIS A 233 -4.73 5.79 5.43
N VAL A 234 -3.82 6.67 5.84
CA VAL A 234 -3.97 7.54 7.02
C VAL A 234 -4.04 9.02 6.60
N PRO A 235 -4.83 9.86 7.30
CA PRO A 235 -4.86 11.30 7.05
C PRO A 235 -3.54 12.01 7.38
N LEU A 236 -3.43 13.29 6.99
CA LEU A 236 -2.42 14.19 7.53
C LEU A 236 -2.58 14.42 9.04
N PHE A 237 -1.49 14.75 9.73
CA PHE A 237 -1.52 15.11 11.15
C PHE A 237 -2.32 16.38 11.47
N SER A 238 -2.51 17.26 10.48
CA SER A 238 -3.41 18.41 10.58
C SER A 238 -4.89 18.01 10.64
N THR A 239 -5.24 16.82 10.14
CA THR A 239 -6.60 16.29 10.13
C THR A 239 -6.87 15.37 11.32
N ILE A 240 -5.95 14.43 11.59
CA ILE A 240 -5.97 13.56 12.78
C ILE A 240 -4.58 13.57 13.39
N ASN A 241 -4.43 14.03 14.63
CA ASN A 241 -3.14 14.23 15.27
C ASN A 241 -2.30 12.94 15.40
N GLU A 242 -0.99 13.12 15.55
CA GLU A 242 0.00 12.04 15.64
C GLU A 242 -0.34 11.00 16.72
N GLU A 243 -0.69 11.45 17.94
CA GLU A 243 -0.99 10.54 19.04
C GLU A 243 -2.17 9.61 18.71
N THR A 244 -3.23 10.15 18.11
CA THR A 244 -4.42 9.39 17.72
C THR A 244 -4.09 8.40 16.61
N GLN A 245 -3.26 8.78 15.64
CA GLN A 245 -2.81 7.87 14.59
C GLN A 245 -1.92 6.74 15.13
N MET A 246 -1.03 7.03 16.09
CA MET A 246 -0.21 6.02 16.75
C MET A 246 -1.07 5.01 17.54
N GLN A 247 -2.08 5.50 18.28
CA GLN A 247 -3.04 4.66 18.98
C GLN A 247 -3.90 3.81 18.02
N PHE A 248 -4.30 4.41 16.88
CA PHE A 248 -4.99 3.71 15.80
C PHE A 248 -4.15 2.55 15.26
N VAL A 249 -2.87 2.78 14.93
CA VAL A 249 -2.01 1.72 14.40
C VAL A 249 -1.78 0.61 15.43
N ALA A 250 -1.59 0.93 16.71
CA ALA A 250 -1.51 -0.09 17.75
C ALA A 250 -2.81 -0.94 17.83
N SER A 251 -3.98 -0.28 17.76
CA SER A 251 -5.29 -0.96 17.73
C SER A 251 -5.50 -1.77 16.45
N LEU A 252 -4.92 -1.35 15.34
CA LEU A 252 -4.94 -2.06 14.06
C LEU A 252 -4.08 -3.33 14.12
N LEU A 253 -2.90 -3.30 14.75
CA LEU A 253 -2.09 -4.51 14.96
C LEU A 253 -2.86 -5.57 15.78
N GLU A 254 -3.56 -5.13 16.82
CA GLU A 254 -4.42 -6.00 17.64
C GLU A 254 -5.62 -6.55 16.85
N ALA A 255 -6.28 -5.70 16.05
CA ALA A 255 -7.38 -6.11 15.19
C ALA A 255 -6.95 -7.17 14.17
N ILE A 256 -5.80 -6.94 13.52
CA ILE A 256 -5.20 -7.87 12.57
C ILE A 256 -4.95 -9.22 13.24
N ALA A 257 -4.27 -9.23 14.39
CA ALA A 257 -3.95 -10.47 15.08
C ALA A 257 -5.16 -11.25 15.58
N SER A 258 -6.27 -10.54 15.87
CA SER A 258 -7.49 -11.17 16.36
C SER A 258 -8.39 -11.73 15.24
N THR A 259 -8.16 -11.33 13.98
CA THR A 259 -9.11 -11.58 12.88
C THR A 259 -8.49 -12.18 11.63
N CYS A 260 -7.17 -12.22 11.52
CA CYS A 260 -6.41 -12.75 10.39
C CYS A 260 -5.64 -14.00 10.80
#